data_AF-A0A2V6KL65-F1
#
_entry.id   AF-A0A2V6KL65-F1
#
_cell.length_a   1.000
_cell.length_b   1.000
_cell.length_c   1.000
_cell.angle_alpha   90.00
_cell.angle_beta   90.00
_cell.angle_gamma   90.00
#
_symmetry.space_group_name_H-M   'P 1'
#
loop_
_entity.id
_entity.type
_entity.pdbx_description
1 polymer ?
#
loop_
_entity_poly.entity_id
_entity_poly.type
_entity_poly.pdbx_seq_one_letter_code
_entity_poly.pdbx_strand_id
1 'polypeptide(L)'
;MWSTEDKRTILIEVKTTDAYRLSLETTANYRKQLIETENLSEETSSILYIVGRSDTGDLEAQVRGSRHAWDVRIISVDALLRLLKVKEELEDPATIDRIRDILTPHEFTRVDGIIDLVFTAAKEIKEEDIEPEEAEVQTSTGEKIHTRKLSGRLRSTLTRTSR
;
A
#
# COMPACT_ATOMS: atom_id res chain seq x y z
N MET A 1 2.82 -17.33 12.95
CA MET A 1 1.62 -17.58 12.13
C MET A 1 0.65 -16.44 12.40
N TRP A 2 0.06 -15.88 11.35
CA TRP A 2 -0.97 -14.85 11.44
C TRP A 2 -2.22 -15.33 10.72
N SER A 3 -3.39 -15.28 11.37
CA SER A 3 -4.66 -15.67 10.79
C SER A 3 -5.63 -14.50 10.81
N THR A 4 -6.42 -14.37 9.76
CA THR A 4 -7.44 -13.35 9.59
C THR A 4 -8.84 -13.93 9.84
N GLU A 5 -9.83 -13.06 10.03
CA GLU A 5 -11.21 -13.47 10.34
C GLU A 5 -11.86 -14.29 9.21
N ASP A 6 -11.43 -14.07 7.97
CA ASP A 6 -11.85 -14.81 6.77
C ASP A 6 -11.06 -16.12 6.55
N LYS A 7 -10.38 -16.61 7.60
CA LYS A 7 -9.64 -17.89 7.61
C LYS A 7 -8.50 -17.97 6.59
N ARG A 8 -7.94 -16.84 6.17
CA ARG A 8 -6.62 -16.83 5.54
C ARG A 8 -5.56 -16.94 6.62
N THR A 9 -4.48 -17.66 6.31
CA THR A 9 -3.36 -17.85 7.22
C THR A 9 -2.05 -17.56 6.51
N ILE A 10 -1.21 -16.76 7.15
CA ILE A 10 0.11 -16.41 6.65
C ILE A 10 1.16 -16.96 7.61
N LEU A 11 2.01 -17.84 7.10
CA LEU A 11 3.24 -18.24 7.76
C LEU A 11 4.30 -17.18 7.48
N ILE A 12 4.81 -16.56 8.54
CA ILE A 12 5.77 -15.47 8.43
C ILE A 12 7.15 -16.00 8.77
N GLU A 13 8.12 -15.75 7.89
CA GLU A 13 9.52 -16.08 8.09
C GLU A 13 10.36 -14.81 7.95
N VAL A 14 11.12 -14.45 8.98
CA VAL A 14 11.89 -13.19 9.03
C VAL A 14 13.37 -13.47 8.80
N LYS A 15 13.99 -12.69 7.91
CA LYS A 15 15.42 -12.81 7.56
C LYS A 15 16.11 -11.46 7.57
N THR A 16 17.29 -11.42 8.17
CA THR A 16 18.13 -10.22 8.23
C THR A 16 18.88 -9.96 6.92
N THR A 17 19.04 -10.96 6.06
CA THR A 17 19.72 -10.86 4.75
C THR A 17 19.23 -11.97 3.80
N ASP A 18 19.38 -11.77 2.50
CA ASP A 18 19.18 -12.75 1.41
C ASP A 18 20.39 -13.66 1.14
N ALA A 19 21.58 -13.27 1.63
CA ALA A 19 22.87 -13.91 1.39
C ALA A 19 23.00 -15.39 1.83
N TYR A 20 22.01 -15.94 2.54
CA TYR A 20 21.95 -17.36 2.85
C TYR A 20 20.92 -18.03 1.94
N ARG A 21 21.35 -19.05 1.19
CA ARG A 21 20.47 -19.94 0.41
C ARG A 21 19.31 -20.39 1.29
N LEU A 22 18.14 -19.79 1.09
CA LEU A 22 16.95 -20.13 1.84
C LEU A 22 16.45 -21.50 1.37
N SER A 23 16.18 -22.38 2.33
CA SER A 23 15.52 -23.65 2.06
C SER A 23 14.02 -23.38 1.97
N LEU A 24 13.54 -23.07 0.77
CA LEU A 24 12.10 -22.92 0.51
C LEU A 24 11.31 -24.17 0.93
N GLU A 25 11.93 -25.35 0.78
CA GLU A 25 11.34 -26.63 1.19
C GLU A 25 11.14 -26.71 2.71
N THR A 26 12.04 -26.13 3.51
CA THR A 26 11.88 -26.10 4.97
C THR A 26 10.63 -25.31 5.36
N THR A 27 10.46 -24.11 4.83
CA THR A 27 9.29 -23.27 5.13
C THR A 27 8.00 -23.86 4.56
N ALA A 28 8.07 -24.49 3.37
CA ALA A 28 6.94 -25.21 2.79
C ALA A 28 6.52 -26.41 3.65
N ASN A 29 7.48 -27.14 4.22
CA ASN A 29 7.20 -28.24 5.14
C ASN A 29 6.58 -27.76 6.45
N TYR A 30 7.02 -26.61 6.99
CA TYR A 30 6.35 -26.00 8.14
C TYR A 30 4.90 -25.62 7.81
N ARG A 31 4.65 -25.02 6.65
CA ARG A 31 3.28 -24.74 6.19
C ARG A 31 2.45 -26.03 6.09
N LYS A 32 2.99 -27.10 5.51
CA LYS A 32 2.31 -28.39 5.41
C LYS A 32 1.96 -28.99 6.78
N GLN A 33 2.90 -28.97 7.71
CA GLN A 33 2.67 -29.45 9.07
C GLN A 33 1.57 -28.64 9.79
N LEU A 34 1.54 -27.32 9.59
CA LEU A 34 0.49 -26.45 10.14
C LEU A 34 -0.87 -26.74 9.50
N ILE A 35 -0.94 -26.96 8.18
CA ILE A 35 -2.17 -27.36 7.49
C ILE A 35 -2.74 -28.64 8.12
N GLU A 36 -1.91 -29.64 8.35
CA GLU A 36 -2.32 -30.92 8.94
C GLU A 36 -2.72 -30.78 10.42
N THR A 37 -1.95 -30.02 11.21
CA THR A 37 -2.13 -29.94 12.67
C THR A 37 -3.30 -29.02 13.07
N GLU A 38 -3.46 -27.91 12.36
CA GLU A 38 -4.45 -26.86 12.66
C GLU A 38 -5.67 -26.94 11.73
N ASN A 39 -5.74 -27.96 10.84
CA ASN A 39 -6.81 -28.15 9.86
C ASN A 39 -7.06 -26.90 9.00
N LEU A 40 -5.97 -26.29 8.52
CA LEU A 40 -6.01 -25.10 7.65
C LEU A 40 -6.32 -25.52 6.20
N SER A 41 -6.83 -24.59 5.40
CA SER A 41 -6.93 -24.81 3.96
C SER A 41 -5.57 -24.55 3.30
N GLU A 42 -5.18 -25.44 2.38
CA GLU A 42 -4.02 -25.20 1.53
C GLU A 42 -4.25 -23.96 0.65
N GLU A 43 -5.45 -23.77 0.09
CA GLU A 43 -5.75 -22.65 -0.81
C GLU A 43 -5.69 -21.27 -0.12
N THR A 44 -6.01 -21.21 1.18
CA THR A 44 -6.03 -19.94 1.94
C THR A 44 -4.84 -19.77 2.87
N SER A 45 -3.87 -20.68 2.82
CA SER A 45 -2.62 -20.57 3.58
C SER A 45 -1.46 -20.19 2.68
N SER A 46 -0.64 -19.23 3.08
CA SER A 46 0.50 -18.74 2.28
C SER A 46 1.73 -18.50 3.16
N ILE A 47 2.85 -18.18 2.51
CA ILE A 47 4.12 -17.88 3.15
C ILE A 47 4.51 -16.44 2.81
N LEU A 48 4.89 -15.66 3.82
CA LEU A 48 5.41 -14.31 3.67
C LEU A 48 6.83 -14.24 4.25
N TYR A 49 7.82 -14.00 3.39
CA TYR A 49 9.17 -13.68 3.82
C TYR A 49 9.28 -12.18 4.11
N ILE A 50 9.78 -11.84 5.29
CA ILE A 50 10.13 -10.47 5.65
C ILE A 50 11.65 -10.32 5.61
N VAL A 51 12.15 -9.39 4.81
CA VAL A 51 13.58 -9.22 4.54
C VAL A 51 14.08 -7.84 5.00
N GLY A 52 15.19 -7.83 5.73
CA GLY A 52 15.76 -6.58 6.29
C GLY A 52 16.68 -5.81 5.34
N ARG A 53 17.26 -6.46 4.32
CA ARG A 53 18.14 -5.81 3.33
C ARG A 53 17.47 -5.79 1.96
N SER A 54 17.77 -4.75 1.19
CA SER A 54 17.07 -4.43 -0.06
C SER A 54 17.49 -5.30 -1.23
N ASP A 55 18.74 -5.78 -1.23
CA ASP A 55 19.23 -6.75 -2.20
C ASP A 55 18.62 -8.10 -1.83
N THR A 56 17.62 -8.55 -2.59
CA THR A 56 16.99 -9.86 -2.44
C THR A 56 16.68 -10.48 -3.80
N GLY A 57 17.36 -10.02 -4.85
CA GLY A 57 17.10 -10.47 -6.22
C GLY A 57 17.24 -11.99 -6.36
N ASP A 58 18.26 -12.56 -5.71
CA ASP A 58 18.50 -14.00 -5.71
C ASP A 58 17.38 -14.79 -5.04
N LEU A 59 16.86 -14.29 -3.91
CA LEU A 59 15.72 -14.90 -3.22
C LEU A 59 14.45 -14.86 -4.07
N GLU A 60 14.17 -13.70 -4.68
CA GLU A 60 13.01 -13.56 -5.54
C GLU A 60 13.10 -14.49 -6.76
N ALA A 61 14.25 -14.56 -7.41
CA ALA A 61 14.51 -15.46 -8.52
C ALA A 61 14.37 -16.94 -8.09
N GLN A 62 14.88 -17.30 -6.91
CA GLN A 62 14.76 -18.64 -6.35
C GLN A 62 13.30 -19.02 -6.09
N VAL A 63 12.50 -18.13 -5.51
CA VAL A 63 11.07 -18.35 -5.27
C VAL A 63 10.34 -18.53 -6.59
N ARG A 64 10.56 -17.63 -7.56
CA ARG A 64 9.93 -17.65 -8.89
C ARG A 64 10.26 -18.91 -9.68
N GLY A 65 11.50 -19.41 -9.56
CA GLY A 65 11.93 -20.65 -10.20
C GLY A 65 11.51 -21.94 -9.48
N SER A 66 10.87 -21.82 -8.30
CA SER A 66 10.47 -22.97 -7.49
C SER A 66 9.00 -23.36 -7.72
N ARG A 67 8.63 -24.56 -7.26
CA ARG A 67 7.24 -25.02 -7.17
C ARG A 67 6.36 -24.20 -6.22
N HIS A 68 6.95 -23.33 -5.39
CA HIS A 68 6.27 -22.54 -4.36
C HIS A 68 5.98 -21.10 -4.80
N ALA A 69 6.23 -20.74 -6.06
CA ALA A 69 6.05 -19.37 -6.57
C ALA A 69 4.63 -18.82 -6.37
N TRP A 70 3.63 -19.71 -6.35
CA TRP A 70 2.21 -19.36 -6.16
C TRP A 70 1.82 -19.14 -4.69
N ASP A 71 2.63 -19.61 -3.74
CA ASP A 71 2.27 -19.60 -2.32
C ASP A 71 3.13 -18.64 -1.49
N VAL A 72 4.21 -18.11 -2.08
CA VAL A 72 5.24 -17.35 -1.38
C VAL A 72 5.28 -15.91 -1.85
N ARG A 73 5.27 -14.97 -0.90
CA ARG A 73 5.50 -13.54 -1.12
C ARG A 73 6.66 -13.02 -0.30
N ILE A 74 7.29 -11.95 -0.77
CA ILE A 74 8.44 -11.31 -0.14
C ILE A 74 8.11 -9.84 0.07
N ILE A 75 8.36 -9.35 1.27
CA ILE A 75 8.20 -7.94 1.64
C ILE A 75 9.42 -7.46 2.42
N SER A 76 9.94 -6.28 2.12
CA SER A 76 10.96 -5.66 2.97
C SER A 76 10.39 -5.13 4.28
N VAL A 77 11.23 -5.02 5.31
CA VAL A 77 10.86 -4.36 6.56
C VAL A 77 10.37 -2.92 6.31
N ASP A 78 11.01 -2.19 5.40
CA ASP A 78 10.62 -0.82 5.07
C ASP A 78 9.21 -0.74 4.47
N ALA A 79 8.89 -1.63 3.52
CA ALA A 79 7.57 -1.69 2.93
C ALA A 79 6.50 -2.12 3.95
N LEU A 80 6.82 -3.06 4.85
CA LEU A 80 5.92 -3.46 5.93
C LEU A 80 5.63 -2.30 6.90
N LEU A 81 6.65 -1.50 7.25
CA LEU A 81 6.47 -0.31 8.09
C LEU A 81 5.62 0.76 7.40
N ARG A 82 5.71 0.91 6.08
CA ARG A 82 4.82 1.79 5.31
C ARG A 82 3.37 1.33 5.39
N LEU A 83 3.11 0.02 5.24
CA LEU A 83 1.76 -0.54 5.41
C LEU A 83 1.20 -0.32 6.82
N LEU A 84 2.05 -0.43 7.86
CA LEU A 84 1.64 -0.13 9.23
C LEU A 84 1.19 1.32 9.38
N LYS A 85 1.96 2.28 8.85
CA LYS A 85 1.58 3.70 8.87
C LYS A 85 0.25 3.96 8.19
N VAL A 86 0.03 3.37 7.00
CA VAL A 86 -1.24 3.49 6.28
C VAL A 86 -2.41 2.94 7.11
N LYS A 87 -2.22 1.78 7.75
CA LYS A 87 -3.22 1.19 8.66
C LYS A 87 -3.54 2.11 9.83
N GLU A 88 -2.53 2.73 10.44
CA GLU A 88 -2.70 3.64 11.59
C GLU A 88 -3.34 4.98 11.19
N GLU A 89 -3.09 5.48 9.98
CA GLU A 89 -3.62 6.76 9.52
C GLU A 89 -5.08 6.70 9.07
N LEU A 90 -5.50 5.60 8.42
CA LEU A 90 -6.83 5.52 7.81
C LEU A 90 -7.88 4.85 8.70
N GLU A 91 -7.46 3.95 9.60
CA GLU A 91 -8.31 3.20 10.56
C GLU A 91 -9.63 2.62 10.00
N ASP A 92 -9.75 2.44 8.68
CA ASP A 92 -10.96 1.93 8.05
C ASP A 92 -10.84 0.43 7.67
N PRO A 93 -11.94 -0.34 7.76
CA PRO A 93 -11.92 -1.76 7.45
C PRO A 93 -11.49 -2.10 6.01
N ALA A 94 -11.83 -1.26 5.03
CA ALA A 94 -11.52 -1.54 3.63
C ALA A 94 -10.02 -1.42 3.34
N THR A 95 -9.32 -0.48 3.98
CA THR A 95 -7.85 -0.40 3.93
C THR A 95 -7.21 -1.66 4.51
N ILE A 96 -7.71 -2.17 5.63
CA ILE A 96 -7.19 -3.40 6.25
C ILE A 96 -7.32 -4.59 5.28
N ASP A 97 -8.46 -4.71 4.59
CA ASP A 97 -8.68 -5.77 3.62
C ASP A 97 -7.75 -5.65 2.41
N ARG A 98 -7.53 -4.43 1.89
CA ARG A 98 -6.56 -4.21 0.80
C ARG A 98 -5.13 -4.54 1.22
N ILE A 99 -4.74 -4.22 2.46
CA ILE A 99 -3.42 -4.60 3.01
C ILE A 99 -3.29 -6.13 3.03
N ARG A 100 -4.33 -6.85 3.48
CA ARG A 100 -4.35 -8.32 3.48
C ARG A 100 -4.23 -8.89 2.07
N ASP A 101 -4.90 -8.29 1.09
CA ASP A 101 -4.86 -8.74 -0.30
C ASP A 101 -3.47 -8.57 -0.92
N ILE A 102 -2.78 -7.45 -0.64
CA ILE A 102 -1.40 -7.22 -1.08
C ILE A 102 -0.46 -8.30 -0.53
N LEU A 103 -0.64 -8.69 0.72
CA LEU A 103 0.19 -9.71 1.37
C LEU A 103 -0.16 -11.14 0.94
N THR A 104 -1.30 -11.33 0.27
CA THR A 104 -1.78 -12.63 -0.20
C THR A 104 -1.28 -12.91 -1.61
N PRO A 105 -0.94 -14.17 -1.96
CA PRO A 105 -0.42 -14.48 -3.28
C PRO A 105 -1.40 -14.27 -4.46
N HIS A 106 -1.15 -13.27 -5.31
CA HIS A 106 -1.92 -13.07 -6.55
C HIS A 106 -1.06 -13.11 -7.82
N GLU A 107 -0.08 -12.20 -7.96
CA GLU A 107 0.71 -12.11 -9.22
C GLU A 107 2.21 -11.79 -9.01
N PHE A 108 2.54 -10.94 -8.04
CA PHE A 108 3.92 -10.47 -7.82
C PHE A 108 4.59 -11.20 -6.67
N THR A 109 5.78 -11.78 -6.87
CA THR A 109 6.53 -12.44 -5.79
C THR A 109 6.98 -11.45 -4.72
N ARG A 110 7.57 -10.32 -5.13
CA ARG A 110 7.93 -9.21 -4.23
C ARG A 110 6.85 -8.13 -4.29
N VAL A 111 6.39 -7.67 -3.13
CA VAL A 111 5.25 -6.74 -3.04
C VAL A 111 5.64 -5.28 -2.79
N ASP A 112 6.91 -5.01 -2.49
CA ASP A 112 7.43 -3.66 -2.20
C ASP A 112 7.01 -2.62 -3.25
N GLY A 113 7.14 -2.94 -4.55
CA GLY A 113 6.78 -2.00 -5.62
C GLY A 113 5.29 -1.62 -5.64
N ILE A 114 4.40 -2.53 -5.24
CA ILE A 114 2.96 -2.26 -5.12
C ILE A 114 2.73 -1.29 -3.96
N ILE A 115 3.39 -1.55 -2.83
CA ILE A 115 3.28 -0.74 -1.62
C ILE A 115 3.80 0.67 -1.88
N ASP A 116 4.90 0.79 -2.62
CA ASP A 116 5.51 2.07 -2.99
C ASP A 116 4.58 2.90 -3.87
N LEU A 117 3.92 2.27 -4.84
CA LEU A 117 2.94 2.94 -5.70
C LEU A 117 1.74 3.45 -4.89
N VAL A 118 1.18 2.60 -4.02
CA VAL A 118 0.05 2.98 -3.15
C VAL A 118 0.43 4.12 -2.21
N PHE A 119 1.62 4.04 -1.60
CA PHE A 119 2.09 5.05 -0.65
C PHE A 119 2.38 6.40 -1.34
N THR A 120 2.98 6.37 -2.53
CA THR A 120 3.25 7.59 -3.31
C THR A 120 1.94 8.28 -3.70
N ALA A 121 0.97 7.52 -4.23
CA ALA A 121 -0.33 8.05 -4.60
C ALA A 121 -1.09 8.63 -3.38
N ALA A 122 -1.04 7.98 -2.22
CA ALA A 122 -1.67 8.49 -1.00
C ALA A 122 -1.03 9.79 -0.50
N LYS A 123 0.29 9.96 -0.69
CA LYS A 123 1.02 11.17 -0.29
C LYS A 123 0.72 12.35 -1.22
N GLU A 124 0.66 12.12 -2.54
CA GLU A 124 0.33 13.16 -3.52
C GLU A 124 -1.06 13.77 -3.25
N ILE A 125 -2.08 12.94 -2.95
CA ILE A 125 -3.42 13.43 -2.61
C ILE A 125 -3.39 14.34 -1.37
N LYS A 126 -2.63 13.96 -0.32
CA LYS A 126 -2.50 14.77 0.90
C LYS A 126 -1.76 16.08 0.67
N GLU A 127 -0.83 16.12 -0.27
CA GLU A 127 -0.07 17.32 -0.61
C GLU A 127 -0.89 18.29 -1.49
N GLU A 128 -1.81 17.79 -2.32
CA GLU A 128 -2.75 18.61 -3.09
C GLU A 128 -3.82 19.30 -2.22
N ASP A 129 -4.17 18.74 -1.06
CA ASP A 129 -5.09 19.36 -0.09
C ASP A 129 -4.46 20.53 0.69
N ILE A 130 -3.15 20.75 0.55
CA ILE A 130 -2.45 21.91 1.10
C ILE A 130 -2.39 22.96 -0.02
N GLU A 131 -3.46 23.74 -0.17
CA GLU A 131 -3.39 24.96 -0.99
C GLU A 131 -2.20 25.80 -0.50
N PRO A 132 -1.33 26.31 -1.39
CA PRO A 132 -0.29 27.23 -0.97
C PRO A 132 -0.98 28.45 -0.39
N GLU A 133 -0.88 28.61 0.94
CA GLU A 133 -1.24 29.84 1.63
C GLU A 133 -0.56 30.99 0.88
N GLU A 134 -1.37 31.83 0.22
CA GLU A 134 -0.88 33.00 -0.50
C GLU A 134 -0.01 33.78 0.48
N ALA A 135 1.30 33.82 0.21
CA ALA A 135 2.21 34.65 0.96
C ALA A 135 1.70 36.10 0.88
N GLU A 136 1.14 36.60 1.98
CA GLU A 136 0.76 38.00 2.11
C GLU A 136 2.00 38.86 1.85
N VAL A 137 2.07 39.42 0.65
CA VAL A 137 3.02 40.46 0.34
C VAL A 137 2.62 41.67 1.17
N GLN A 138 3.36 41.94 2.24
CA GLN A 138 3.24 43.19 2.99
C GLN A 138 3.65 44.35 2.08
N THR A 139 2.70 44.92 1.35
CA THR A 139 2.88 46.24 0.74
C THR A 139 2.64 47.29 1.80
N SER A 140 3.71 47.75 2.43
CA SER A 140 3.71 49.04 3.11
C SER A 140 3.47 50.13 2.07
N THR A 141 2.28 50.73 2.06
CA THR A 141 2.00 52.16 1.84
C THR A 141 0.49 52.30 1.68
N GLY A 142 -0.12 53.11 2.55
CA GLY A 142 -1.56 53.21 2.66
C GLY A 142 -2.21 53.95 1.48
N GLU A 143 -3.30 53.38 0.99
CA GLU A 143 -4.42 54.14 0.45
C GLU A 143 -5.69 53.29 0.55
N LYS A 144 -6.71 53.81 1.27
CA LYS A 144 -7.99 53.13 1.43
C LYS A 144 -8.74 53.16 0.10
N ILE A 145 -8.78 52.04 -0.63
CA ILE A 145 -9.73 51.86 -1.73
C ILE A 145 -10.89 51.00 -1.25
N HIS A 146 -12.07 51.62 -1.19
CA HIS A 146 -13.32 50.97 -0.85
C HIS A 146 -13.83 50.18 -2.07
N THR A 147 -13.50 48.88 -2.18
CA THR A 147 -14.07 48.01 -3.21
C THR A 147 -15.35 47.35 -2.71
N ARG A 148 -16.49 47.84 -3.20
CA ARG A 148 -17.81 47.21 -3.05
C ARG A 148 -17.77 45.78 -3.57
N LYS A 149 -18.20 44.83 -2.74
CA LYS A 149 -18.57 43.46 -3.17
C LYS A 149 -19.64 43.56 -4.26
N LEU A 150 -19.32 43.13 -5.47
CA LEU A 150 -20.32 42.71 -6.45
C LEU A 150 -20.29 41.19 -6.53
N SER A 151 -21.20 40.59 -5.77
CA SER A 151 -21.60 39.19 -5.89
C SER A 151 -21.91 38.86 -7.35
N GLY A 152 -21.24 37.85 -7.88
CA GLY A 152 -21.43 37.38 -9.24
C GLY A 152 -22.79 36.72 -9.48
N ARG A 153 -23.10 36.66 -10.78
CA ARG A 153 -24.00 35.72 -11.48
C ARG A 153 -25.52 35.95 -11.33
N LEU A 154 -26.09 36.62 -12.33
CA LEU A 154 -27.29 36.09 -12.99
C LEU A 154 -27.05 35.90 -14.48
N ARG A 155 -27.73 34.88 -14.98
CA ARG A 155 -27.39 34.05 -16.13
C ARG A 155 -27.63 34.75 -17.47
N SER A 156 -26.82 34.35 -18.43
CA SER A 156 -27.04 34.51 -19.86
C SER A 156 -28.36 33.88 -20.30
N THR A 157 -29.22 34.66 -20.93
CA THR A 157 -30.10 34.17 -22.00
C THR A 157 -30.20 35.25 -23.07
N LEU A 158 -29.43 35.07 -24.15
CA LEU A 158 -29.76 35.67 -25.44
C LEU A 158 -31.05 35.01 -25.94
N THR A 159 -32.11 35.78 -26.12
CA THR A 159 -33.08 35.52 -27.19
C THR A 159 -33.26 36.78 -28.02
N ARG A 160 -33.21 36.57 -29.32
CA ARG A 160 -32.98 37.51 -30.40
C ARG A 160 -34.33 37.91 -31.01
N THR A 161 -34.62 39.22 -30.96
CA THR A 161 -35.12 40.08 -32.05
C THR A 161 -36.46 39.81 -32.76
N SER A 162 -37.27 40.89 -32.79
CA SER A 162 -38.28 41.32 -33.78
C SER A 162 -39.54 40.47 -33.94
N ARG A 163 -40.75 41.03 -33.98
CA ARG A 163 -41.19 42.26 -34.66
C ARG A 163 -42.48 42.77 -34.02
#